data_AF-A0A173SBH0-F1
#
_entry.id   AF-A0A173SBH0-F1
#
_cell.length_a   1.000
_cell.length_b   1.000
_cell.length_c   1.000
_cell.angle_alpha   90.00
_cell.angle_beta   90.00
_cell.angle_gamma   90.00
#
_symmetry.space_group_name_H-M   'P 1'
#
loop_
_entity.id
_entity.type
_entity.pdbx_description
1 polymer ?
#
loop_
_entity_poly.entity_id
_entity_poly.type
_entity_poly.pdbx_seq_one_letter_code
_entity_poly.pdbx_strand_id
1 'polypeptide(L)'
;MSETKANETKVIAEIDENEKDVVEVVERPGNYTHHFSEEQTFGDKKYKTLTFYFNNLTGSDIEAIEEELTAQSKYIISPEVSSLFQGMLAARAANVSHYDIRNLPVRDYMKIKNKARDFLLNAGY
;
A
#
# COMPACT_ATOMS: atom_id res chain seq x y z
N MET A 1 24.08 31.33 -12.13
CA MET A 1 24.22 29.92 -11.73
C MET A 1 22.98 29.62 -10.89
N SER A 2 21.86 29.35 -11.54
CA SER A 2 21.37 28.01 -11.93
C SER A 2 20.76 27.31 -10.71
N GLU A 3 19.43 27.45 -10.57
CA GLU A 3 18.43 26.39 -10.83
C GLU A 3 18.17 25.60 -9.55
N THR A 4 16.94 25.57 -9.04
CA THR A 4 16.02 24.48 -9.40
C THR A 4 14.58 24.95 -9.23
N LYS A 5 13.85 24.91 -10.35
CA LYS A 5 12.41 25.09 -10.41
C LYS A 5 11.75 23.92 -9.70
N ALA A 6 10.89 24.22 -8.73
CA ALA A 6 9.99 23.24 -8.13
C ALA A 6 9.13 22.64 -9.25
N ASN A 7 9.33 21.34 -9.48
CA ASN A 7 8.76 20.59 -10.58
C ASN A 7 7.25 20.38 -10.33
N GLU A 8 6.47 20.66 -11.36
CA GLU A 8 5.02 20.76 -11.36
C GLU A 8 4.35 19.44 -10.96
N THR A 9 3.60 19.45 -9.86
CA THR A 9 2.74 18.32 -9.45
C THR A 9 1.53 18.25 -10.37
N LYS A 10 1.55 17.28 -11.29
CA LYS A 10 0.44 17.02 -12.20
C LYS A 10 -0.64 16.23 -11.46
N VAL A 11 -1.68 16.92 -11.01
CA VAL A 11 -2.90 16.33 -10.47
C VAL A 11 -3.62 15.58 -11.60
N ILE A 12 -3.80 14.28 -11.45
CA ILE A 12 -4.66 13.49 -12.33
C ILE A 12 -5.85 13.02 -11.49
N ALA A 13 -6.98 13.71 -11.65
CA ALA A 13 -8.29 13.31 -11.13
C ALA A 13 -9.04 12.54 -12.23
N GLU A 14 -9.88 11.58 -11.85
CA GLU A 14 -11.16 11.16 -12.48
C GLU A 14 -11.66 9.80 -11.88
N ILE A 15 -12.91 9.51 -11.48
CA ILE A 15 -14.12 10.18 -10.92
C ILE A 15 -14.99 9.05 -10.29
N ASP A 16 -15.73 9.30 -9.20
CA ASP A 16 -17.18 9.00 -9.15
C ASP A 16 -17.87 10.02 -8.22
N GLU A 17 -19.01 10.56 -8.65
CA GLU A 17 -19.62 11.82 -8.22
C GLU A 17 -20.56 11.71 -7.02
N ASN A 18 -20.41 10.72 -6.14
CA ASN A 18 -21.21 10.71 -4.92
C ASN A 18 -20.44 10.18 -3.71
N GLU A 19 -20.46 11.00 -2.67
CA GLU A 19 -19.93 10.79 -1.32
C GLU A 19 -18.44 11.10 -1.10
N LYS A 20 -18.27 12.21 -0.37
CA LYS A 20 -17.05 12.88 0.05
C LYS A 20 -16.11 11.93 0.81
N ASP A 21 -15.02 11.56 0.17
CA ASP A 21 -13.73 11.42 0.85
C ASP A 21 -12.64 11.74 -0.17
N VAL A 22 -12.29 13.02 -0.24
CA VAL A 22 -11.14 13.50 -1.01
C VAL A 22 -9.91 13.13 -0.21
N VAL A 23 -9.40 11.91 -0.41
CA VAL A 23 -8.10 11.54 0.14
C VAL A 23 -7.04 12.26 -0.69
N GLU A 24 -6.46 13.31 -0.10
CA GLU A 24 -5.41 14.10 -0.71
C GLU A 24 -4.20 13.20 -1.02
N VAL A 25 -4.05 12.79 -2.28
CA VAL A 25 -2.94 11.96 -2.76
C VAL A 25 -1.69 12.82 -2.85
N VAL A 26 -1.05 13.08 -1.71
CA VAL A 26 0.26 13.73 -1.68
C VAL A 26 1.29 12.71 -2.15
N GLU A 27 1.64 12.75 -3.44
CA GLU A 27 2.77 11.99 -3.97
C GLU A 27 4.07 12.47 -3.31
N ARG A 28 4.55 11.69 -2.34
CA ARG A 28 5.86 11.83 -1.73
C ARG A 28 6.81 10.86 -2.42
N PRO A 29 8.11 11.20 -2.55
CA PRO A 29 9.09 10.27 -3.09
C PRO A 29 9.09 8.98 -2.26
N GLY A 30 8.73 7.85 -2.89
CA GLY A 30 8.65 6.51 -2.27
C GLY A 30 7.25 5.90 -2.14
N ASN A 31 6.20 6.56 -2.66
CA ASN A 31 4.89 5.94 -2.84
C ASN A 31 4.90 4.97 -4.04
N TYR A 32 4.09 3.91 -3.97
CA TYR A 32 3.92 2.96 -5.07
C TYR A 32 2.48 3.00 -5.58
N THR A 33 2.27 3.50 -6.80
CA THR A 33 0.95 3.44 -7.46
C THR A 33 0.86 2.19 -8.32
N HIS A 34 -0.06 1.30 -7.96
CA HIS A 34 -0.35 0.10 -8.72
C HIS A 34 -1.53 0.34 -9.67
N HIS A 35 -1.34 0.03 -10.95
CA HIS A 35 -2.40 0.06 -11.94
C HIS A 35 -2.89 -1.37 -12.16
N PHE A 36 -4.16 -1.62 -11.81
CA PHE A 36 -4.78 -2.92 -12.03
C PHE A 36 -5.10 -3.10 -13.51
N SER A 37 -5.02 -4.35 -13.97
CA SER A 37 -5.42 -4.68 -15.36
C SER A 37 -6.94 -4.62 -15.52
N GLU A 38 -7.68 -4.96 -14.47
CA GLU A 38 -9.15 -4.93 -14.39
C GLU A 38 -9.57 -4.16 -13.14
N GLU A 39 -10.72 -3.50 -13.18
CA GLU A 39 -11.27 -2.79 -12.02
C GLU A 39 -11.43 -3.74 -10.85
N GLN A 40 -10.84 -3.39 -9.71
CA GLN A 40 -10.93 -4.16 -8.48
C GLN A 40 -11.91 -3.49 -7.53
N THR A 41 -12.79 -4.28 -6.93
CA THR A 41 -13.74 -3.79 -5.95
C THR A 41 -13.10 -3.84 -4.56
N PHE A 42 -13.04 -2.70 -3.90
CA PHE A 42 -12.62 -2.56 -2.50
C PHE A 42 -13.80 -1.96 -1.73
N GLY A 43 -14.40 -2.73 -0.83
CA GLY A 43 -15.68 -2.37 -0.21
C GLY A 43 -16.79 -2.22 -1.25
N ASP A 44 -17.43 -1.05 -1.29
CA ASP A 44 -18.50 -0.72 -2.25
C ASP A 44 -18.01 0.05 -3.49
N LYS A 45 -16.70 0.36 -3.58
CA LYS A 45 -16.13 1.20 -4.64
C LYS A 45 -15.20 0.40 -5.54
N LYS A 46 -15.21 0.75 -6.84
CA LYS A 46 -14.32 0.15 -7.84
C LYS A 46 -13.11 1.05 -8.08
N TYR A 47 -11.93 0.45 -8.06
CA TYR A 47 -10.67 1.15 -8.26
C TYR A 47 -9.89 0.50 -9.39
N LYS A 48 -9.44 1.33 -10.33
CA LYS A 48 -8.51 0.93 -11.40
C LYS A 48 -7.05 1.11 -10.99
N THR A 49 -6.81 1.95 -9.99
CA THR A 49 -5.48 2.26 -9.47
C THR A 49 -5.53 2.34 -7.96
N LEU A 50 -4.50 1.84 -7.28
CA LEU A 50 -4.35 1.93 -5.84
C LEU A 50 -2.95 2.40 -5.48
N THR A 51 -2.87 3.41 -4.64
CA THR A 51 -1.61 4.01 -4.19
C THR A 51 -1.25 3.50 -2.81
N PHE A 52 -0.02 3.02 -2.67
CA PHE A 52 0.55 2.48 -1.45
C PHE A 52 1.59 3.45 -0.89
N TYR A 53 1.31 3.99 0.29
CA TYR A 53 2.13 4.99 0.99
C TYR A 53 3.04 4.34 2.03
N PHE A 54 3.97 3.50 1.60
CA PHE A 54 4.86 2.78 2.52
C PHE A 54 5.69 3.72 3.42
N ASN A 55 6.07 4.90 2.93
CA ASN A 55 6.81 5.89 3.72
C ASN A 55 5.98 6.59 4.80
N ASN A 56 4.65 6.48 4.76
CA ASN A 56 3.79 7.01 5.82
C ASN A 56 3.60 5.98 6.96
N LEU A 57 4.05 4.75 6.77
CA LEU A 57 3.99 3.73 7.82
C LEU A 57 4.94 4.09 8.96
N THR A 58 4.47 3.83 10.17
CA THR A 58 5.19 4.08 11.41
C THR A 58 5.54 2.76 12.09
N GLY A 59 6.43 2.80 13.10
CA GLY A 59 6.71 1.62 13.93
C GLY A 59 5.45 1.03 14.58
N SER A 60 4.46 1.87 14.92
CA SER A 60 3.18 1.42 15.46
C SER A 60 2.40 0.55 14.49
N ASP A 61 2.51 0.79 13.18
CA ASP A 61 1.86 -0.03 12.16
C ASP A 61 2.49 -1.43 12.10
N ILE A 62 3.81 -1.50 12.24
CA ILE A 62 4.58 -2.74 12.29
C ILE A 62 4.22 -3.55 13.54
N GLU A 63 4.29 -2.94 14.71
CA GLU A 63 3.94 -3.58 15.99
C GLU A 63 2.50 -4.09 15.97
N ALA A 64 1.56 -3.32 15.40
CA ALA A 64 0.17 -3.77 15.26
C ALA A 64 0.03 -5.00 14.34
N ILE A 65 0.81 -5.10 13.25
CA ILE A 65 0.83 -6.32 12.40
C ILE A 65 1.32 -7.52 13.22
N GLU A 66 2.40 -7.33 13.97
CA GLU A 66 3.01 -8.38 14.77
C GLU A 66 2.07 -8.84 15.89
N GLU A 67 1.38 -7.92 16.56
CA GLU A 67 0.38 -8.23 17.56
C GLU A 67 -0.80 -9.01 16.96
N GLU A 68 -1.32 -8.59 15.81
CA GLU A 68 -2.39 -9.32 15.11
C GLU A 68 -1.99 -10.74 14.71
N LEU A 69 -0.75 -10.92 14.25
CA LEU A 69 -0.26 -12.24 13.85
C LEU A 69 0.04 -13.12 15.08
N THR A 70 0.52 -12.53 16.17
CA THR A 70 0.73 -13.21 17.46
C THR A 70 -0.62 -13.64 18.06
N ALA A 71 -1.63 -12.78 18.00
CA ALA A 71 -2.99 -13.10 18.44
C ALA A 71 -3.62 -14.27 17.65
N GLN A 72 -3.19 -14.46 16.39
CA GLN A 72 -3.56 -15.60 15.57
C GLN A 72 -2.68 -16.85 15.79
N SER A 73 -1.82 -16.84 16.82
CA SER A 73 -0.82 -17.89 17.10
C SER A 73 0.13 -18.13 15.91
N LYS A 74 0.40 -17.10 15.10
CA LYS A 74 1.33 -17.14 13.97
C LYS A 74 2.60 -16.39 14.34
N TYR A 75 3.64 -17.16 14.64
CA TYR A 75 4.95 -16.58 14.88
C TYR A 75 5.64 -16.23 13.55
N ILE A 76 6.10 -14.99 13.43
CA ILE A 76 6.83 -14.51 12.27
C ILE A 76 8.30 -14.46 12.64
N ILE A 77 9.12 -15.20 11.92
CA ILE A 77 10.58 -15.19 12.14
C ILE A 77 11.21 -14.03 11.35
N SER A 78 10.63 -13.68 10.21
CA SER A 78 11.19 -12.74 9.25
C SER A 78 10.05 -12.05 8.48
N PRO A 79 9.82 -10.75 8.70
CA PRO A 79 8.80 -9.97 7.99
C PRO A 79 9.00 -9.95 6.47
N GLU A 80 10.25 -10.00 6.01
CA GLU A 80 10.65 -9.93 4.60
C GLU A 80 10.43 -11.23 3.81
N VAL A 81 10.15 -12.35 4.47
CA VAL A 81 9.72 -13.61 3.81
C VAL A 81 8.25 -13.96 4.09
N SER A 82 7.64 -13.30 5.08
CA SER A 82 6.26 -13.56 5.46
C SER A 82 5.28 -12.91 4.50
N SER A 83 4.60 -13.74 3.70
CA SER A 83 3.57 -13.24 2.77
C SER A 83 2.38 -12.62 3.50
N LEU A 84 2.08 -13.06 4.72
CA LEU A 84 1.02 -12.47 5.54
C LEU A 84 1.41 -11.07 6.02
N PHE A 85 2.63 -10.92 6.54
CA PHE A 85 3.14 -9.63 7.00
C PHE A 85 3.18 -8.63 5.85
N GLN A 86 3.78 -9.01 4.71
CA GLN A 86 3.86 -8.18 3.52
C GLN A 86 2.49 -7.73 3.00
N GLY A 87 1.49 -8.63 3.03
CA GLY A 87 0.12 -8.30 2.63
C GLY A 87 -0.56 -7.33 3.60
N MET A 88 -0.40 -7.53 4.92
CA MET A 88 -0.95 -6.63 5.94
C MET A 88 -0.26 -5.26 5.92
N LEU A 89 1.04 -5.23 5.65
CA LEU A 89 1.81 -3.99 5.48
C LEU A 89 1.34 -3.18 4.29
N ALA A 90 1.16 -3.85 3.14
CA ALA A 90 0.61 -3.22 1.94
C ALA A 90 -0.82 -2.70 2.17
N ALA A 91 -1.66 -3.47 2.88
CA ALA A 91 -3.01 -3.05 3.22
C ALA A 91 -3.03 -1.77 4.07
N ARG A 92 -2.17 -1.69 5.09
CA ARG A 92 -1.99 -0.46 5.89
C ARG A 92 -1.45 0.69 5.05
N ALA A 93 -0.48 0.44 4.16
CA ALA A 93 0.09 1.46 3.30
C ALA A 93 -0.93 2.07 2.33
N ALA A 94 -1.92 1.29 1.88
CA ALA A 94 -3.01 1.75 1.03
C ALA A 94 -4.29 2.14 1.78
N ASN A 95 -4.31 1.99 3.11
CA ASN A 95 -5.48 2.21 3.96
C ASN A 95 -6.71 1.40 3.50
N VAL A 96 -6.49 0.13 3.15
CA VAL A 96 -7.52 -0.82 2.72
C VAL A 96 -7.54 -2.05 3.63
N SER A 97 -8.61 -2.85 3.55
CA SER A 97 -8.68 -4.09 4.31
C SER A 97 -7.64 -5.10 3.82
N HIS A 98 -7.02 -5.83 4.75
CA HIS A 98 -6.08 -6.89 4.40
C HIS A 98 -6.74 -8.01 3.59
N TYR A 99 -8.05 -8.20 3.73
CA TYR A 99 -8.82 -9.17 2.95
C TYR A 99 -8.92 -8.75 1.48
N ASP A 100 -9.07 -7.46 1.21
CA ASP A 100 -9.19 -6.95 -0.15
C ASP A 100 -7.89 -7.15 -0.92
N ILE A 101 -6.75 -6.82 -0.30
CA ILE A 101 -5.43 -7.09 -0.88
C ILE A 101 -5.23 -8.58 -1.17
N ARG A 102 -5.73 -9.46 -0.28
CA ARG A 102 -5.60 -10.92 -0.44
C ARG A 102 -6.51 -11.50 -1.52
N ASN A 103 -7.64 -10.84 -1.80
CA ASN A 103 -8.58 -11.25 -2.85
C ASN A 103 -8.15 -10.79 -4.25
N LEU A 104 -7.08 -9.99 -4.36
CA LEU A 104 -6.56 -9.54 -5.64
C LEU A 104 -6.08 -10.70 -6.53
N PRO A 105 -6.11 -10.54 -7.86
CA PRO A 105 -5.49 -11.47 -8.79
C PRO A 105 -4.03 -11.73 -8.41
N VAL A 106 -3.61 -13.00 -8.48
CA VAL A 106 -2.26 -13.43 -8.04
C VAL A 106 -1.14 -12.58 -8.64
N ARG A 107 -1.29 -12.14 -9.90
CA ARG A 107 -0.32 -11.28 -10.58
C ARG A 107 -0.13 -9.94 -9.86
N ASP A 108 -1.21 -9.31 -9.44
CA ASP A 108 -1.19 -7.99 -8.82
C ASP A 108 -0.80 -8.11 -7.34
N TYR A 109 -1.35 -9.12 -6.66
CA TYR A 109 -0.94 -9.48 -5.30
C TYR A 109 0.58 -9.69 -5.20
N MET A 110 1.18 -10.46 -6.11
CA MET A 110 2.63 -10.71 -6.10
C MET A 110 3.46 -9.44 -6.33
N LYS A 111 3.01 -8.52 -7.19
CA LYS A 111 3.69 -7.24 -7.42
C LYS A 111 3.65 -6.36 -6.17
N ILE A 112 2.47 -6.22 -5.56
CA ILE A 112 2.28 -5.44 -4.33
C ILE A 112 3.12 -6.03 -3.20
N LYS A 113 3.09 -7.34 -3.05
CA LYS A 113 3.88 -8.06 -2.05
C LYS A 113 5.38 -7.85 -2.23
N ASN A 114 5.89 -7.94 -3.46
CA ASN A 114 7.30 -7.67 -3.75
C ASN A 114 7.68 -6.22 -3.39
N LYS A 115 6.79 -5.25 -3.60
CA LYS A 115 7.02 -3.86 -3.17
C LYS A 115 7.06 -3.70 -1.65
N ALA A 116 6.16 -4.35 -0.93
CA ALA A 116 6.21 -4.39 0.53
C ALA A 116 7.51 -5.03 1.04
N ARG A 117 7.96 -6.11 0.37
CA ARG A 117 9.25 -6.75 0.67
C ARG A 117 10.43 -5.81 0.44
N ASP A 118 10.49 -5.18 -0.73
CA ASP A 118 11.56 -4.25 -1.08
C ASP A 118 11.62 -3.09 -0.07
N PHE A 119 10.47 -2.61 0.39
CA PHE A 119 10.40 -1.60 1.44
C PHE A 119 11.02 -2.08 2.76
N LEU A 120 10.68 -3.28 3.23
CA LEU A 120 11.24 -3.85 4.46
C LEU A 120 12.76 -4.01 4.39
N LEU A 121 13.26 -4.53 3.26
CA LEU A 121 14.71 -4.69 3.04
C LEU A 121 15.44 -3.33 3.03
N ASN A 122 14.83 -2.29 2.47
CA ASN A 122 15.40 -0.94 2.48
C ASN A 122 15.29 -0.25 3.85
N ALA A 123 14.29 -0.61 4.66
CA ALA A 123 14.10 -0.09 6.02
C ALA A 123 15.07 -0.72 7.03
N GLY A 124 15.78 -1.80 6.67
CA GLY A 124 16.80 -2.43 7.50
C GLY A 124 16.38 -3.74 8.19
N TYR A 125 15.32 -4.40 7.70
CA TYR A 125 14.99 -5.79 8.07
C TYR A 125 15.83 -6.81 7.31
#